data_AF-A0A7C4I631-F1
#
_entry.id   AF-A0A7C4I631-F1
#
_cell.length_a   1.000
_cell.length_b   1.000
_cell.length_c   1.000
_cell.angle_alpha   90.00
_cell.angle_beta   90.00
_cell.angle_gamma   90.00
#
_symmetry.space_group_name_H-M   'P 1'
#
loop_
_entity.id
_entity.type
_entity.pdbx_description
1 polymer ?
#
loop_
_entity_poly.entity_id
_entity_poly.type
_entity_poly.pdbx_seq_one_letter_code
_entity_poly.pdbx_strand_id
1 'polypeptide(L)'
;MLWRKKLVVEKYEEEFKTQTMRNRKLFYDLFARVGDPEELRAHCSQILDTLEFKSPLNELTKFEESTELEGMFLGGRLKPVKGIIKAIKEVKRGSRFPKLWKILLLLGLISIILFISPSLIPQSLSFKQEYFLYGGISLILLSILLFLIKEKIHLYTWVKIVGVYDIESEKADVRIVIAGDCDKKDMDAFSKLEEDVSELYNELARKYVKKKEEKPMIIIKEKEAPEARVIKLVRDLENQLASLDSKLAQGKISEEAWKVAREELNRKKEKLEILLDLLKL
;
A
#
# COMPACT_ATOMS: atom_id res chain seq x y z
N MET A 1 33.90 1.16 -5.00
CA MET A 1 32.76 0.58 -4.25
C MET A 1 32.18 -0.56 -5.09
N LEU A 2 32.52 -1.81 -4.74
CA LEU A 2 32.00 -2.98 -5.45
C LEU A 2 30.49 -3.09 -5.22
N TRP A 3 29.73 -3.14 -6.31
CA TRP A 3 28.31 -3.48 -6.30
C TRP A 3 28.16 -4.95 -5.88
N ARG A 4 28.06 -5.22 -4.58
CA ARG A 4 27.64 -6.53 -4.10
C ARG A 4 26.21 -6.76 -4.59
N LYS A 5 26.01 -7.79 -5.42
CA LYS A 5 24.67 -8.30 -5.74
C LYS A 5 24.03 -8.73 -4.42
N LYS A 6 23.00 -8.00 -4.00
CA LYS A 6 22.24 -8.30 -2.78
C LYS A 6 21.65 -9.70 -2.86
N LEU A 7 21.71 -10.43 -1.75
CA LEU A 7 21.10 -11.75 -1.61
C LEU A 7 19.58 -11.63 -1.75
N VAL A 8 18.91 -12.71 -2.13
CA VAL A 8 17.45 -12.74 -2.33
C VAL A 8 16.72 -12.29 -1.07
N VAL A 9 17.19 -12.70 0.11
CA VAL A 9 16.66 -12.33 1.42
C VAL A 9 16.80 -10.82 1.67
N GLU A 10 17.99 -10.25 1.43
CA GLU A 10 18.24 -8.81 1.59
C GLU A 10 17.32 -7.95 0.71
N LYS A 11 16.99 -8.44 -0.50
CA LYS A 11 16.03 -7.75 -1.38
C LYS A 11 14.62 -7.74 -0.80
N TYR A 12 14.15 -8.85 -0.23
CA TYR A 12 12.84 -8.89 0.43
C TYR A 12 12.81 -7.97 1.65
N GLU A 13 13.83 -7.99 2.50
CA GLU A 13 13.88 -7.11 3.67
C GLU A 13 13.85 -5.62 3.30
N GLU A 14 14.48 -5.23 2.19
CA GLU A 14 14.42 -3.86 1.68
C GLU A 14 13.05 -3.44 1.15
N GLU A 15 12.30 -4.36 0.53
CA GLU A 15 10.92 -4.10 0.10
C GLU A 15 10.01 -3.80 1.29
N PHE A 16 10.23 -4.45 2.44
CA PHE A 16 9.47 -4.25 3.68
C PHE A 16 10.03 -3.13 4.57
N LYS A 17 11.05 -2.36 4.15
CA LYS A 17 11.42 -1.13 4.87
C LYS A 17 10.28 -0.13 4.75
N THR A 18 9.86 0.45 5.86
CA THR A 18 8.69 1.34 5.90
C THR A 18 8.85 2.55 4.99
N GLN A 19 10.07 3.07 4.83
CA GLN A 19 10.39 4.13 3.86
C GLN A 19 10.13 3.69 2.41
N THR A 20 10.54 2.47 2.04
CA THR A 20 10.30 1.89 0.72
C THR A 20 8.80 1.69 0.47
N MET A 21 8.08 1.14 1.45
CA MET A 21 6.63 0.93 1.37
C MET A 21 5.87 2.26 1.23
N ARG A 22 6.28 3.32 1.95
CA ARG A 22 5.66 4.64 1.87
C ARG A 22 5.78 5.30 0.50
N ASN A 23 6.81 4.95 -0.25
CA ASN A 23 7.04 5.48 -1.60
C ASN A 23 6.27 4.70 -2.69
N ARG A 24 5.52 3.65 -2.31
CA ARG A 24 4.63 2.92 -3.24
C ARG A 24 3.37 3.74 -3.53
N LYS A 25 2.62 3.35 -4.56
CA LYS A 25 1.44 4.09 -5.01
C LYS A 25 0.30 4.09 -3.98
N LEU A 26 0.13 2.99 -3.26
CA LEU A 26 -0.83 2.86 -2.16
C LEU A 26 -0.08 2.60 -0.86
N PHE A 27 -0.51 3.28 0.21
CA PHE A 27 0.07 3.15 1.53
C PHE A 27 -0.99 3.41 2.60
N TYR A 28 -1.19 2.44 3.48
CA TYR A 28 -2.05 2.52 4.65
C TYR A 28 -1.27 2.12 5.90
N ASP A 29 -1.62 2.76 7.01
CA ASP A 29 -0.97 2.55 8.30
C ASP A 29 -2.04 2.48 9.39
N LEU A 30 -2.02 1.40 10.17
CA LEU A 30 -3.02 1.08 11.17
C LEU A 30 -2.34 0.71 12.47
N PHE A 31 -2.83 1.26 13.58
CA PHE A 31 -2.43 0.84 14.92
C PHE A 31 -3.57 0.05 15.55
N ALA A 32 -3.27 -1.16 15.98
CA ALA A 32 -4.27 -2.08 16.52
C ALA A 32 -3.75 -2.75 17.80
N ARG A 33 -4.66 -2.97 18.74
CA ARG A 33 -4.42 -3.85 19.88
C ARG A 33 -5.11 -5.17 19.59
N VAL A 34 -4.32 -6.20 19.33
CA VAL A 34 -4.78 -7.55 18.98
C VAL A 34 -4.52 -8.51 20.14
N GLY A 35 -5.23 -9.63 20.20
CA GLY A 35 -4.93 -10.71 21.13
C GLY A 35 -3.67 -11.44 20.67
N ASP A 36 -3.87 -12.46 19.83
CA ASP A 36 -2.76 -13.22 19.24
C ASP A 36 -2.30 -12.62 17.88
N PRO A 37 -1.01 -12.27 17.73
CA PRO A 37 -0.42 -11.89 16.45
C PRO A 37 -0.51 -12.97 15.35
N GLU A 38 -0.55 -14.26 15.71
CA GLU A 38 -0.71 -15.34 14.72
C GLU A 38 -2.11 -15.33 14.11
N GLU A 39 -3.14 -15.13 14.93
CA GLU A 39 -4.52 -14.95 14.45
C GLU A 39 -4.64 -13.75 13.52
N LEU A 40 -4.01 -12.63 13.86
CA LEU A 40 -3.98 -11.45 13.00
C LEU A 40 -3.34 -11.78 11.64
N ARG A 41 -2.20 -12.47 11.64
CA ARG A 41 -1.51 -12.86 10.40
C ARG A 41 -2.36 -13.83 9.58
N ALA A 42 -2.94 -14.84 10.22
CA ALA A 42 -3.81 -15.82 9.56
C ALA A 42 -5.03 -15.12 8.93
N HIS A 43 -5.63 -14.17 9.65
CA HIS A 43 -6.74 -13.36 9.15
C HIS A 43 -6.33 -12.51 7.95
N CYS A 44 -5.19 -11.82 8.01
CA CYS A 44 -4.65 -11.08 6.85
C CYS A 44 -4.46 -11.99 5.62
N SER A 45 -3.95 -13.21 5.83
CA SER A 45 -3.79 -14.19 4.75
C SER A 45 -5.13 -14.61 4.16
N GLN A 46 -6.12 -14.92 5.01
CA GLN A 46 -7.47 -15.33 4.58
C GLN A 46 -8.16 -14.26 3.73
N ILE A 47 -8.04 -12.99 4.12
CA ILE A 47 -8.60 -11.87 3.35
C ILE A 47 -7.92 -11.79 1.98
N LEU A 48 -6.58 -11.85 1.95
CA LEU A 48 -5.82 -11.82 0.70
C LEU A 48 -6.17 -13.01 -0.22
N ASP A 49 -6.33 -14.21 0.33
CA ASP A 49 -6.72 -15.40 -0.42
C ASP A 49 -8.15 -15.26 -0.99
N THR A 50 -9.07 -14.67 -0.21
CA THR A 50 -10.46 -14.35 -0.66
C THR A 50 -10.45 -13.34 -1.80
N LEU A 51 -9.53 -12.38 -1.77
CA LEU A 51 -9.30 -11.39 -2.83
C LEU A 51 -8.50 -11.96 -4.02
N GLU A 52 -8.30 -13.28 -4.11
CA GLU A 52 -7.56 -13.99 -5.16
C GLU A 52 -6.05 -13.65 -5.23
N PHE A 53 -5.48 -13.09 -4.17
CA PHE A 53 -4.03 -12.95 -4.07
C PHE A 53 -3.40 -14.27 -3.65
N LYS A 54 -2.24 -14.58 -4.24
CA LYS A 54 -1.39 -15.67 -3.79
C LYS A 54 -0.27 -15.09 -2.94
N SER A 55 -0.04 -15.64 -1.76
CA SER A 55 0.98 -15.15 -0.81
C SER A 55 2.27 -15.96 -0.86
N PRO A 56 3.23 -15.68 -1.79
CA PRO A 56 4.50 -16.41 -1.87
C PRO A 56 5.40 -16.22 -0.64
N LEU A 57 5.18 -15.18 0.16
CA LEU A 57 5.90 -14.94 1.41
C LEU A 57 4.88 -14.63 2.50
N ASN A 58 4.87 -15.45 3.56
CA ASN A 58 4.02 -15.25 4.73
C ASN A 58 4.76 -15.76 5.96
N GLU A 59 5.53 -14.86 6.58
CA GLU A 59 6.41 -15.20 7.69
C GLU A 59 6.04 -14.39 8.93
N LEU A 60 6.06 -15.05 10.08
CA LEU A 60 6.02 -14.41 11.39
C LEU A 60 7.32 -14.74 12.11
N THR A 61 8.13 -13.72 12.36
CA THR A 61 9.25 -13.82 13.29
C THR A 61 8.77 -13.29 14.64
N LYS A 62 8.38 -14.22 15.53
CA LYS A 62 8.47 -13.97 16.96
C LYS A 62 9.96 -14.06 17.27
N PHE A 63 10.55 -13.04 17.89
CA PHE A 63 11.94 -13.16 18.31
C PHE A 63 11.97 -14.23 19.40
N GLU A 64 12.41 -15.43 19.04
CA GLU A 64 12.72 -16.46 20.01
C GLU A 64 13.80 -15.96 20.96
N GLU A 65 13.76 -16.52 22.17
CA GLU A 65 14.59 -16.28 23.35
C GLU A 65 16.08 -16.06 23.01
N SER A 66 16.39 -14.87 22.51
CA SER A 66 17.74 -14.37 22.41
C SER A 66 17.94 -13.54 23.67
N THR A 67 18.70 -14.14 24.58
CA THR A 67 19.27 -13.55 25.79
C THR A 67 19.90 -12.17 25.57
N GLU A 68 20.19 -11.80 24.31
CA GLU A 68 20.70 -10.47 23.92
C GLU A 68 19.63 -9.37 23.82
N LEU A 69 18.36 -9.69 23.52
CA LEU A 69 17.27 -8.70 23.39
C LEU A 69 16.40 -8.59 24.66
N GLU A 70 16.43 -9.59 25.55
CA GLU A 70 15.81 -9.51 26.89
C GLU A 70 16.39 -8.37 27.73
N GLY A 71 17.62 -7.93 27.46
CA GLY A 71 18.24 -6.78 28.11
C GLY A 71 17.74 -5.41 27.60
N MET A 72 17.13 -5.34 26.41
CA MET A 72 16.67 -4.08 25.80
C MET A 72 15.18 -3.79 26.03
N PHE A 73 14.37 -4.83 26.27
CA PHE A 73 12.96 -4.69 26.64
C PHE A 73 12.79 -5.16 28.08
N LEU A 74 12.54 -4.21 28.99
CA LEU A 74 12.35 -4.38 30.44
C LEU A 74 11.81 -5.77 30.83
N GLY A 75 12.73 -6.68 31.17
CA GLY A 75 12.50 -7.97 31.82
C GLY A 75 11.38 -8.84 31.24
N GLY A 76 11.64 -9.56 30.13
CA GLY A 76 10.96 -10.80 29.72
C GLY A 76 9.44 -10.76 29.43
N ARG A 77 8.72 -9.68 29.79
CA ARG A 77 7.26 -9.57 29.69
C ARG A 77 6.78 -9.16 28.30
N LEU A 78 7.60 -8.40 27.59
CA LEU A 78 7.28 -7.80 26.30
C LEU A 78 8.15 -8.43 25.20
N LYS A 79 7.57 -9.25 24.33
CA LYS A 79 8.26 -9.91 23.21
C LYS A 79 8.01 -9.14 21.91
N PRO A 80 9.05 -8.71 21.17
CA PRO A 80 8.86 -8.06 19.88
C PRO A 80 8.31 -9.05 18.84
N VAL A 81 7.46 -8.56 17.94
CA VAL A 81 6.83 -9.35 16.88
C VAL A 81 7.00 -8.65 15.54
N LYS A 82 7.40 -9.42 14.51
CA LYS A 82 7.49 -8.97 13.12
C LYS A 82 6.79 -9.99 12.22
N GLY A 83 5.75 -9.56 11.50
CA GLY A 83 5.09 -10.34 10.45
C GLY A 83 5.25 -9.66 9.09
N ILE A 84 5.50 -10.44 8.05
CA ILE A 84 5.57 -9.96 6.67
C ILE A 84 4.77 -10.87 5.74
N ILE A 85 3.93 -10.26 4.92
CA ILE A 85 3.16 -10.94 3.88
C ILE A 85 3.39 -10.20 2.56
N LYS A 86 3.86 -10.90 1.54
CA LYS A 86 3.86 -10.42 0.15
C LYS A 86 2.85 -11.24 -0.62
N ALA A 87 1.89 -10.56 -1.24
CA ALA A 87 0.80 -11.16 -2.01
C ALA A 87 0.86 -10.68 -3.47
N ILE A 88 0.53 -11.58 -4.40
CA ILE A 88 0.56 -11.33 -5.85
C ILE A 88 -0.76 -11.79 -6.47
N LYS A 89 -1.39 -10.92 -7.26
CA LYS A 89 -2.59 -11.25 -8.06
C LYS A 89 -2.31 -11.00 -9.54
N GLU A 90 -2.68 -11.94 -10.39
CA GLU A 90 -2.52 -11.85 -11.85
C GLU A 90 -3.83 -11.41 -12.49
N VAL A 91 -3.86 -10.23 -13.11
CA VAL A 91 -5.01 -9.74 -13.87
C VAL A 91 -4.72 -9.87 -15.36
N LYS A 92 -5.62 -10.55 -16.10
CA LYS A 92 -5.55 -10.64 -17.56
C LYS A 92 -6.21 -9.42 -18.18
N ARG A 93 -5.47 -8.60 -18.93
CA ARG A 93 -5.99 -7.42 -19.64
C ARG A 93 -5.53 -7.40 -21.10
N GLY A 94 -6.43 -7.02 -22.01
CA GLY A 94 -6.09 -6.79 -23.42
C GLY A 94 -5.48 -7.99 -24.15
N SER A 95 -5.02 -7.81 -25.39
CA SER A 95 -4.12 -8.76 -26.06
C SER A 95 -2.69 -8.36 -25.77
N ARG A 96 -1.81 -9.34 -25.55
CA ARG A 96 -0.36 -9.13 -25.36
C ARG A 96 0.30 -8.44 -26.55
N PHE A 97 -0.30 -8.55 -27.75
CA PHE A 97 0.25 -8.01 -28.99
C PHE A 97 -0.75 -7.05 -29.67
N PRO A 98 -1.12 -5.93 -29.03
CA PRO A 98 -2.27 -5.12 -29.42
C PRO A 98 -2.15 -4.50 -30.82
N LYS A 99 -0.92 -4.27 -31.31
CA LYS A 99 -0.65 -3.78 -32.67
C LYS A 99 -0.52 -4.92 -33.68
N LEU A 100 0.13 -6.03 -33.30
CA LEU A 100 0.46 -7.13 -34.21
C LEU A 100 -0.79 -7.82 -34.75
N TRP A 101 -1.77 -8.14 -33.88
CA TRP A 101 -3.00 -8.79 -34.32
C TRP A 101 -3.80 -7.88 -35.26
N LYS A 102 -3.84 -6.57 -34.99
CA LYS A 102 -4.52 -5.60 -35.87
C LYS A 102 -3.89 -5.51 -37.26
N ILE A 103 -2.56 -5.51 -37.33
CA ILE A 103 -1.83 -5.48 -38.61
C ILE A 103 -2.09 -6.77 -39.38
N LEU A 104 -2.04 -7.93 -38.73
CA LEU A 104 -2.31 -9.22 -39.37
C LEU A 104 -3.76 -9.33 -39.85
N LEU A 105 -4.72 -8.83 -39.07
CA LEU A 105 -6.13 -8.74 -39.48
C LEU A 105 -6.28 -7.86 -40.73
N LEU A 106 -5.64 -6.69 -40.75
CA LEU A 106 -5.68 -5.76 -41.87
C LEU A 106 -5.08 -6.39 -43.14
N LEU A 107 -3.90 -7.02 -43.03
CA LEU A 107 -3.25 -7.71 -44.14
C LEU A 107 -4.08 -8.90 -44.64
N GLY A 108 -4.72 -9.64 -43.73
CA GLY A 108 -5.64 -10.72 -44.07
C GLY A 108 -6.85 -10.22 -44.85
N LEU A 109 -7.47 -9.11 -44.41
CA LEU A 109 -8.59 -8.47 -45.11
C LEU A 109 -8.18 -7.95 -46.49
N ILE A 110 -7.03 -7.28 -46.60
CA ILE A 110 -6.50 -6.80 -47.89
C ILE A 110 -6.28 -7.98 -48.85
N SER A 111 -5.76 -9.11 -48.36
CA SER A 111 -5.55 -10.31 -49.17
C SER A 111 -6.87 -10.89 -49.71
N ILE A 112 -7.94 -10.87 -48.91
CA ILE A 112 -9.28 -11.30 -49.34
C ILE A 112 -9.87 -10.33 -50.36
N ILE A 113 -9.68 -9.02 -50.18
CA ILE A 113 -10.14 -8.00 -51.14
C ILE A 113 -9.44 -8.18 -52.51
N LEU A 114 -8.13 -8.44 -52.50
CA LEU A 114 -7.35 -8.73 -53.71
C LEU A 114 -7.81 -10.01 -54.42
N PHE A 115 -8.33 -11.00 -53.68
CA PHE A 115 -8.95 -12.19 -54.27
C PHE A 115 -10.28 -11.87 -54.98
N ILE A 116 -11.14 -11.05 -54.37
CA ILE A 116 -12.46 -10.69 -54.93
C ILE A 116 -12.32 -9.72 -56.12
N SER A 117 -11.30 -8.86 -56.11
CA SER A 117 -11.05 -7.84 -57.14
C SER A 117 -9.64 -7.96 -57.73
N PRO A 118 -9.39 -8.98 -58.56
CA PRO A 118 -8.06 -9.27 -59.10
C PRO A 118 -7.54 -8.20 -60.08
N SER A 119 -8.40 -7.31 -60.58
CA SER A 119 -8.01 -6.15 -61.40
C SER A 119 -7.09 -5.15 -60.69
N LEU A 120 -6.98 -5.25 -59.36
CA LEU A 120 -6.07 -4.45 -58.53
C LEU A 120 -4.65 -5.04 -58.44
N ILE A 121 -4.42 -6.25 -58.97
CA ILE A 121 -3.12 -6.92 -58.93
C ILE A 121 -2.31 -6.51 -60.17
N PRO A 122 -1.08 -5.99 -60.01
CA PRO A 122 -0.22 -5.67 -61.14
C PRO A 122 0.05 -6.93 -61.99
N GLN A 123 -0.12 -6.83 -63.31
CA GLN A 123 0.04 -7.95 -64.24
C GLN A 123 1.46 -8.57 -64.23
N SER A 124 2.45 -7.89 -63.65
CA SER A 124 3.81 -8.40 -63.44
C SER A 124 3.93 -9.48 -62.36
N LEU A 125 2.88 -9.70 -61.55
CA LEU A 125 2.87 -10.65 -60.44
C LEU A 125 2.02 -11.88 -60.79
N SER A 126 2.66 -12.91 -61.35
CA SER A 126 2.05 -14.20 -61.73
C SER A 126 1.78 -15.11 -60.52
N PHE A 127 1.00 -14.64 -59.54
CA PHE A 127 0.56 -15.49 -58.42
C PHE A 127 -0.80 -16.12 -58.71
N LYS A 128 -0.97 -17.41 -58.38
CA LYS A 128 -2.32 -18.03 -58.41
C LYS A 128 -3.22 -17.31 -57.41
N GLN A 129 -4.41 -16.90 -57.83
CA GLN A 129 -5.37 -16.17 -57.00
C GLN A 129 -5.74 -16.91 -55.70
N GLU A 130 -5.75 -18.24 -55.74
CA GLU A 130 -5.99 -19.11 -54.58
C GLU A 130 -5.02 -18.85 -53.42
N TYR A 131 -3.78 -18.44 -53.69
CA TYR A 131 -2.81 -18.11 -52.63
C TYR A 131 -3.23 -16.89 -51.79
N PHE A 132 -3.94 -15.92 -52.39
CA PHE A 132 -4.46 -14.77 -51.65
C PHE A 132 -5.63 -15.15 -50.73
N LEU A 133 -6.45 -16.12 -51.14
CA LEU A 133 -7.53 -16.64 -50.31
C LEU A 133 -6.99 -17.43 -49.11
N TYR A 134 -6.12 -18.43 -49.36
CA TYR A 134 -5.52 -19.23 -48.28
C TYR A 134 -4.60 -18.40 -47.37
N GLY A 135 -3.83 -17.47 -47.94
CA GLY A 135 -3.02 -16.50 -47.21
C GLY A 135 -3.86 -15.56 -46.35
N GLY A 136 -4.96 -15.02 -46.90
CA GLY A 136 -5.87 -14.15 -46.16
C GLY A 136 -6.53 -14.86 -44.98
N ILE A 137 -7.06 -16.06 -45.19
CA ILE A 137 -7.70 -16.88 -44.13
C ILE A 137 -6.69 -17.23 -43.04
N SER A 138 -5.48 -17.66 -43.41
CA SER A 138 -4.44 -18.02 -42.43
C SER A 138 -3.97 -16.81 -41.60
N LEU A 139 -3.83 -15.63 -42.20
CA LEU A 139 -3.50 -14.39 -41.48
C LEU A 139 -4.60 -13.97 -40.51
N ILE A 140 -5.88 -14.13 -40.88
CA ILE A 140 -7.01 -13.83 -39.99
C ILE A 140 -7.04 -14.81 -38.81
N LEU A 141 -6.87 -16.12 -39.06
CA LEU A 141 -6.77 -17.13 -38.01
C LEU A 141 -5.63 -16.82 -37.03
N LEU A 142 -4.45 -16.45 -37.55
CA LEU A 142 -3.30 -16.07 -36.74
C LEU A 142 -3.57 -14.80 -35.91
N SER A 143 -4.26 -13.82 -36.49
CA SER A 143 -4.71 -12.62 -35.77
C SER A 143 -5.64 -12.96 -34.61
N ILE A 144 -6.62 -13.85 -34.81
CA ILE A 144 -7.53 -14.30 -33.75
C ILE A 144 -6.75 -15.01 -32.63
N LEU A 145 -5.81 -15.90 -32.98
CA LEU A 145 -4.94 -16.56 -32.00
C LEU A 145 -4.15 -15.55 -31.16
N LEU A 146 -3.54 -14.54 -31.80
CA LEU A 146 -2.80 -13.49 -31.11
C LEU A 146 -3.70 -12.59 -30.25
N PHE A 147 -4.94 -12.35 -30.66
CA PHE A 147 -5.92 -11.62 -29.87
C PHE A 147 -6.33 -12.37 -28.59
N LEU A 148 -6.40 -13.71 -28.66
CA LEU A 148 -6.72 -14.57 -27.53
C LEU A 148 -5.60 -14.62 -26.49
N ILE A 149 -4.35 -14.40 -26.88
CA ILE A 149 -3.22 -14.29 -25.94
C ILE A 149 -3.37 -13.00 -25.14
N LYS A 150 -3.92 -13.12 -23.92
CA LYS A 150 -4.12 -11.99 -23.02
C LYS A 150 -2.81 -11.52 -22.38
N GLU A 151 -2.68 -10.22 -22.19
CA GLU A 151 -1.58 -9.68 -21.41
C GLU A 151 -1.84 -9.93 -19.92
N LYS A 152 -0.78 -10.27 -19.18
CA LYS A 152 -0.84 -10.43 -17.73
C LYS A 152 -0.24 -9.18 -17.07
N ILE A 153 -0.94 -8.68 -16.06
CA ILE A 153 -0.53 -7.57 -15.20
C ILE A 153 -0.46 -8.11 -13.78
N HIS A 154 0.65 -7.90 -13.10
CA HIS A 154 0.83 -8.34 -11.72
C HIS A 154 0.53 -7.19 -10.77
N LEU A 155 -0.38 -7.46 -9.84
CA LEU A 155 -0.71 -6.62 -8.70
C LEU A 155 0.05 -7.15 -7.49
N TYR A 156 0.70 -6.26 -6.75
CA TYR A 156 1.48 -6.59 -5.57
C TYR A 156 0.92 -5.89 -4.34
N THR A 157 0.76 -6.66 -3.27
CA THR A 157 0.38 -6.14 -1.95
C THR A 157 1.40 -6.60 -0.92
N TRP A 158 1.86 -5.69 -0.09
CA TRP A 158 2.77 -5.95 1.02
C TRP A 158 2.08 -5.59 2.33
N VAL A 159 2.01 -6.54 3.25
CA VAL A 159 1.52 -6.31 4.61
C VAL A 159 2.68 -6.54 5.57
N LYS A 160 2.94 -5.57 6.43
CA LYS A 160 3.99 -5.62 7.45
C LYS A 160 3.36 -5.35 8.81
N ILE A 161 3.50 -6.29 9.72
CA ILE A 161 3.03 -6.22 11.10
C ILE A 161 4.25 -6.06 11.99
N VAL A 162 4.35 -4.99 12.78
CA VAL A 162 5.43 -4.80 13.75
C VAL A 162 4.84 -4.34 15.06
N GLY A 163 5.23 -4.96 16.16
CA GLY A 163 4.71 -4.58 17.47
C GLY A 163 5.37 -5.31 18.61
N VAL A 164 4.71 -5.22 19.76
CA VAL A 164 5.15 -5.83 21.01
C VAL A 164 3.99 -6.65 21.55
N TYR A 165 4.26 -7.90 21.90
CA TYR A 165 3.35 -8.84 22.53
C TYR A 165 3.62 -8.91 24.04
N ASP A 166 2.58 -8.71 24.84
CA ASP A 166 2.60 -8.86 26.28
C ASP A 166 2.08 -10.24 26.68
N ILE A 167 2.94 -11.01 27.34
CA ILE A 167 2.67 -12.39 27.74
C ILE A 167 1.65 -12.46 28.87
N GLU A 168 1.64 -11.50 29.80
CA GLU A 168 0.71 -11.53 30.95
C GLU A 168 -0.73 -11.23 30.53
N SER A 169 -0.89 -10.32 29.56
CA SER A 169 -2.21 -9.89 29.11
C SER A 169 -2.69 -10.56 27.82
N GLU A 170 -1.87 -11.47 27.26
CA GLU A 170 -2.07 -12.18 25.98
C GLU A 170 -2.51 -11.24 24.85
N LYS A 171 -1.91 -10.06 24.80
CA LYS A 171 -2.25 -8.99 23.84
C LYS A 171 -1.01 -8.44 23.19
N ALA A 172 -1.11 -8.10 21.91
CA ALA A 172 -0.10 -7.32 21.21
C ALA A 172 -0.60 -5.94 20.81
N ASP A 173 0.24 -4.94 21.06
CA ASP A 173 0.11 -3.63 20.44
C ASP A 173 0.95 -3.63 19.16
N VAL A 174 0.27 -3.58 18.01
CA VAL A 174 0.88 -3.72 16.68
C VAL A 174 0.58 -2.53 15.77
N ARG A 175 1.57 -2.21 14.95
CA ARG A 175 1.45 -1.36 13.76
C ARG A 175 1.40 -2.25 12.54
N ILE A 176 0.34 -2.11 11.75
CA ILE A 176 0.11 -2.81 10.50
C ILE A 176 0.28 -1.80 9.37
N VAL A 177 1.27 -2.03 8.53
CA VAL A 177 1.56 -1.22 7.35
C VAL A 177 1.18 -2.02 6.11
N ILE A 178 0.32 -1.47 5.28
CA ILE A 178 -0.13 -2.09 4.03
C ILE A 178 0.32 -1.20 2.87
N ALA A 179 0.93 -1.79 1.85
CA ALA A 179 1.31 -1.07 0.64
C ALA A 179 0.91 -1.85 -0.62
N GLY A 180 0.63 -1.13 -1.69
CA GLY A 180 0.22 -1.71 -2.98
C GLY A 180 0.93 -1.06 -4.16
N ASP A 181 1.27 -1.87 -5.17
CA ASP A 181 1.83 -1.42 -6.45
C ASP A 181 1.51 -2.37 -7.61
N CYS A 182 1.61 -1.88 -8.84
CA CYS A 182 1.36 -2.66 -10.06
C CYS A 182 2.63 -2.69 -10.93
N ASP A 183 2.90 -3.81 -11.62
CA ASP A 183 4.05 -3.92 -12.54
C ASP A 183 4.02 -2.91 -13.69
N LYS A 184 2.82 -2.48 -14.10
CA LYS A 184 2.59 -1.55 -15.20
C LYS A 184 1.82 -0.32 -14.75
N LYS A 185 1.99 0.77 -15.51
CA LYS A 185 1.20 2.00 -15.38
C LYS A 185 -0.16 1.81 -16.05
N ASP A 186 -0.99 1.00 -15.42
CA ASP A 186 -2.33 0.65 -15.88
C ASP A 186 -3.36 1.18 -14.87
N MET A 187 -4.21 2.11 -15.29
CA MET A 187 -5.17 2.78 -14.39
C MET A 187 -6.26 1.83 -13.88
N ASP A 188 -6.84 0.98 -14.75
CA ASP A 188 -7.88 0.04 -14.34
C ASP A 188 -7.32 -1.01 -13.37
N ALA A 189 -6.12 -1.53 -13.63
CA ALA A 189 -5.47 -2.47 -12.74
C ALA A 189 -5.12 -1.81 -11.40
N PHE A 190 -4.75 -0.53 -11.43
CA PHE A 190 -4.52 0.26 -10.21
C PHE A 190 -5.81 0.48 -9.42
N SER A 191 -6.93 0.84 -10.07
CA SER A 191 -8.22 1.01 -9.39
C SER A 191 -8.69 -0.28 -8.72
N LYS A 192 -8.50 -1.44 -9.37
CA LYS A 192 -8.77 -2.74 -8.74
C LYS A 192 -7.90 -3.01 -7.53
N LEU A 193 -6.61 -2.69 -7.62
CA LEU A 193 -5.69 -2.83 -6.50
C LEU A 193 -6.07 -1.89 -5.33
N GLU A 194 -6.48 -0.67 -5.64
CA GLU A 194 -6.95 0.30 -4.64
C GLU A 194 -8.21 -0.19 -3.91
N GLU A 195 -9.17 -0.77 -4.63
CA GLU A 195 -10.36 -1.40 -4.07
C GLU A 195 -9.99 -2.58 -3.16
N ASP A 196 -9.22 -3.55 -3.66
CA ASP A 196 -8.79 -4.74 -2.92
C ASP A 196 -8.00 -4.36 -1.64
N VAL A 197 -7.06 -3.41 -1.73
CA VAL A 197 -6.25 -2.97 -0.58
C VAL A 197 -7.09 -2.17 0.42
N SER A 198 -8.04 -1.36 -0.06
CA SER A 198 -8.96 -0.62 0.81
C SER A 198 -9.89 -1.55 1.57
N GLU A 199 -10.37 -2.63 0.92
CA GLU A 199 -11.17 -3.67 1.56
C GLU A 199 -10.39 -4.35 2.69
N LEU A 200 -9.16 -4.80 2.41
CA LEU A 200 -8.26 -5.36 3.42
C LEU A 200 -8.06 -4.39 4.60
N TYR A 201 -7.77 -3.12 4.33
CA TYR A 201 -7.61 -2.11 5.38
C TYR A 201 -8.89 -1.94 6.22
N ASN A 202 -10.04 -1.84 5.56
CA ASN A 202 -11.32 -1.61 6.23
C ASN A 202 -11.73 -2.80 7.10
N GLU A 203 -11.51 -4.03 6.66
CA GLU A 203 -11.79 -5.22 7.46
C GLU A 203 -10.90 -5.31 8.71
N LEU A 204 -9.60 -5.05 8.56
CA LEU A 204 -8.66 -5.00 9.68
C LEU A 204 -9.01 -3.88 10.67
N ALA A 205 -9.35 -2.69 10.15
CA ALA A 205 -9.78 -1.57 10.97
C ALA A 205 -11.07 -1.89 11.74
N ARG A 206 -12.09 -2.47 11.08
CA ARG A 206 -13.36 -2.83 11.73
C ARG A 206 -13.18 -3.85 12.86
N LYS A 207 -12.32 -4.85 12.66
CA LYS A 207 -12.14 -5.96 13.62
C LYS A 207 -11.22 -5.59 14.78
N TYR A 208 -10.13 -4.86 14.53
CA TYR A 208 -9.05 -4.68 15.49
C TYR A 208 -8.86 -3.25 15.99
N VAL A 209 -9.50 -2.26 15.36
CA VAL A 209 -9.56 -0.90 15.88
C VAL A 209 -10.92 -0.69 16.53
N LYS A 210 -10.94 -0.58 17.86
CA LYS A 210 -12.14 -0.13 18.57
C LYS A 210 -12.56 1.21 17.96
N LYS A 211 -13.81 1.32 17.46
CA LYS A 211 -14.44 2.60 17.09
C LYS A 211 -14.30 3.56 18.29
N LYS A 212 -13.25 4.37 18.30
CA LYS A 212 -13.39 5.74 18.81
C LYS A 212 -14.37 6.38 17.84
N GLU A 213 -15.43 6.98 18.39
CA GLU A 213 -16.39 7.80 17.65
C GLU A 213 -15.69 8.53 16.51
N GLU A 214 -16.27 8.39 15.32
CA GLU A 214 -15.78 8.94 14.06
C GLU A 214 -15.44 10.41 14.23
N LYS A 215 -14.16 10.73 14.44
CA LYS A 215 -13.60 11.96 13.88
C LYS A 215 -13.19 11.59 12.47
N PRO A 216 -13.86 12.12 11.43
CA PRO A 216 -13.55 11.76 10.06
C PRO A 216 -12.06 12.02 9.81
N MET A 217 -11.36 11.01 9.28
CA MET A 217 -10.07 11.21 8.63
C MET A 217 -10.31 12.19 7.49
N ILE A 218 -9.94 13.44 7.73
CA ILE A 218 -9.75 14.42 6.67
C ILE A 218 -8.67 13.82 5.77
N ILE A 219 -9.06 13.43 4.56
CA ILE A 219 -8.14 13.25 3.45
C ILE A 219 -7.51 14.64 3.24
N ILE A 220 -6.33 14.90 3.81
CA ILE A 220 -5.60 16.15 3.57
C ILE A 220 -4.97 16.04 2.18
N LYS A 221 -5.79 16.27 1.16
CA LYS A 221 -5.36 17.07 0.01
C LYS A 221 -5.69 18.51 0.33
N GLU A 222 -4.76 19.23 0.95
CA GLU A 222 -4.54 20.67 0.71
C GLU A 222 -3.33 21.15 1.51
N LYS A 223 -2.52 22.00 0.87
CA LYS A 223 -1.40 22.71 1.50
C LYS A 223 -1.98 23.71 2.50
N GLU A 224 -2.17 23.31 3.75
CA GLU A 224 -2.38 24.27 4.83
C GLU A 224 -1.13 25.15 4.95
N ALA A 225 -1.34 26.47 4.91
CA ALA A 225 -0.30 27.46 5.15
C ALA A 225 0.34 27.24 6.53
N PRO A 226 1.67 27.44 6.66
CA PRO A 226 2.39 27.21 7.91
C PRO A 226 1.82 28.01 9.09
N GLU A 227 1.26 29.21 8.86
CA GLU A 227 0.63 30.00 9.93
C GLU A 227 -0.61 29.31 10.52
N ALA A 228 -1.46 28.70 9.68
CA ALA A 228 -2.68 28.03 10.13
C ALA A 228 -2.39 26.83 11.05
N ARG A 229 -1.29 26.12 10.81
CA ARG A 229 -0.83 25.02 11.66
C ARG A 229 -0.33 25.51 13.01
N VAL A 230 0.42 26.61 13.04
CA VAL A 230 0.93 27.20 14.29
C VAL A 230 -0.22 27.75 15.13
N ILE A 231 -1.19 28.44 14.53
CA ILE A 231 -2.39 28.95 15.22
C ILE A 231 -3.19 27.80 15.86
N LYS A 232 -3.34 26.67 15.16
CA LYS A 232 -4.03 25.49 15.69
C LYS A 232 -3.31 24.91 16.91
N LEU A 233 -1.98 24.81 16.85
CA LEU A 233 -1.16 24.32 17.97
C LEU A 233 -1.20 25.26 19.19
N VAL A 234 -1.22 26.58 18.98
CA VAL A 234 -1.38 27.56 20.07
C VAL A 234 -2.74 27.39 20.75
N ARG A 235 -3.82 27.24 19.97
CA ARG A 235 -5.17 27.02 20.51
C ARG A 235 -5.30 25.69 21.27
N ASP A 236 -4.61 24.65 20.82
CA ASP A 236 -4.57 23.36 21.52
C ASP A 236 -3.83 23.48 22.88
N LEU A 237 -2.75 24.25 22.96
CA LEU A 237 -2.06 24.54 24.22
C LEU A 237 -2.92 25.37 25.18
N GLU A 238 -3.71 26.33 24.67
CA GLU A 238 -4.66 27.09 25.49
C GLU A 238 -5.74 26.19 26.10
N ASN A 239 -6.26 25.24 25.33
CA ASN A 239 -7.20 24.23 25.84
C ASN A 239 -6.57 23.33 26.90
N GLN A 240 -5.28 23.00 26.76
CA GLN A 240 -4.54 22.22 27.76
C GLN A 240 -4.31 23.01 29.05
N LEU A 241 -3.98 24.30 28.95
CA LEU A 241 -3.85 25.19 30.12
C LEU A 241 -5.19 25.32 30.86
N ALA A 242 -6.29 25.55 30.14
CA ALA A 242 -7.63 25.61 30.73
C ALA A 242 -8.03 24.29 31.40
N SER A 243 -7.66 23.14 30.82
CA SER A 243 -7.89 21.83 31.43
C SER A 243 -7.03 21.63 32.69
N LEU A 244 -5.79 22.11 32.69
CA LEU A 244 -4.89 22.03 33.84
C LEU A 244 -5.42 22.87 35.02
N ASP A 245 -5.90 24.09 34.75
CA ASP A 245 -6.52 24.97 35.74
C ASP A 245 -7.81 24.37 36.30
N SER A 246 -8.63 23.75 35.44
CA SER A 246 -9.82 23.02 35.87
C SER A 246 -9.48 21.82 36.76
N LYS A 247 -8.40 21.08 36.47
CA LYS A 247 -7.96 19.94 37.28
C LYS A 247 -7.43 20.38 38.65
N LEU A 248 -6.78 21.54 38.74
CA LEU A 248 -6.38 22.13 40.03
C LEU A 248 -7.62 22.55 40.84
N ALA A 249 -8.59 23.23 40.21
CA ALA A 249 -9.84 23.64 40.86
C ALA A 249 -10.66 22.43 41.37
N GLN A 250 -10.55 21.29 40.71
CA GLN A 250 -11.17 20.02 41.12
C GLN A 250 -10.34 19.24 42.16
N GLY A 251 -9.18 19.75 42.58
CA GLY A 251 -8.28 19.07 43.55
C GLY A 251 -7.63 17.79 43.02
N LYS A 252 -7.62 17.57 41.69
CA LYS A 252 -7.13 16.33 41.08
C LYS A 252 -5.61 16.31 40.88
N ILE A 253 -4.94 17.44 41.07
CA ILE A 253 -3.48 17.59 40.93
C ILE A 253 -2.95 18.45 42.08
N SER A 254 -1.72 18.17 42.53
CA SER A 254 -1.05 18.99 43.55
C SER A 254 -0.65 20.35 42.97
N GLU A 255 -0.57 21.37 43.82
CA GLU A 255 -0.20 22.74 43.41
C GLU A 255 1.22 22.80 42.82
N GLU A 256 2.13 21.97 43.33
CA GLU A 256 3.50 21.84 42.82
C GLU A 256 3.54 21.22 41.42
N ALA A 257 2.78 20.14 41.18
CA ALA A 257 2.68 19.52 39.86
C ALA A 257 1.99 20.44 38.85
N TRP A 258 1.01 21.24 39.29
CA TRP A 258 0.38 22.27 38.47
C TRP A 258 1.37 23.36 38.06
N LYS A 259 2.17 23.90 38.99
CA LYS A 259 3.16 24.95 38.69
C LYS A 259 4.15 24.50 37.63
N VAL A 260 4.72 23.31 37.78
CA VAL A 260 5.69 22.75 36.82
C VAL A 260 5.06 22.53 35.44
N ALA A 261 3.88 21.90 35.38
CA ALA A 261 3.19 21.65 34.12
C ALA A 261 2.75 22.95 33.42
N ARG A 262 2.31 23.94 34.19
CA ARG A 262 1.88 25.25 33.66
C ARG A 262 3.06 26.03 33.10
N GLU A 263 4.21 26.01 33.77
CA GLU A 263 5.41 26.68 33.29
C GLU A 263 5.94 26.04 31.99
N GLU A 264 5.93 24.71 31.89
CA GLU A 264 6.32 24.00 30.67
C GLU A 264 5.38 24.31 29.48
N LEU A 265 4.06 24.31 29.72
CA LEU A 265 3.07 24.63 28.68
C LEU A 265 3.17 26.10 28.24
N ASN A 266 3.40 27.03 29.17
CA ASN A 266 3.62 28.44 28.84
C ASN A 266 4.89 28.65 28.01
N ARG A 267 6.01 27.99 28.36
CA ARG A 267 7.25 28.06 27.55
C ARG A 267 7.06 27.50 26.14
N LYS A 268 6.22 26.47 25.97
CA LYS A 268 5.88 25.92 24.65
C LYS A 268 4.97 26.87 23.86
N LYS A 269 4.03 27.52 24.53
CA LYS A 269 3.14 28.54 23.93
C LYS A 269 3.95 29.72 23.41
N GLU A 270 4.83 30.27 24.24
CA GLU A 270 5.69 31.42 23.90
C GLU A 270 6.58 31.12 22.67
N LYS A 271 7.18 29.92 22.59
CA LYS A 271 7.96 29.50 21.42
C LYS A 271 7.13 29.45 20.12
N LEU A 272 5.86 29.02 20.21
CA LEU A 272 4.97 28.95 19.05
C LEU A 272 4.44 30.34 18.66
N GLU A 273 4.24 31.24 19.61
CA GLU A 273 3.90 32.64 19.36
C GLU A 273 5.04 33.37 18.67
N ILE A 274 6.30 33.17 19.12
CA ILE A 274 7.50 33.70 18.44
C ILE A 274 7.59 33.17 17.01
N LEU A 275 7.34 31.87 16.80
CA LEU A 275 7.31 31.28 15.45
C LEU A 275 6.19 31.88 14.59
N LEU A 276 5.03 32.18 15.17
CA LEU A 276 3.93 32.83 14.45
C LEU A 276 4.30 34.26 14.05
N ASP A 277 4.98 35.01 14.92
CA ASP A 277 5.43 36.37 14.63
C ASP A 277 6.54 36.39 13.57
N LEU A 278 7.45 35.41 13.60
CA LEU A 278 8.48 35.23 12.56
C LEU A 278 7.91 34.84 11.20
N LEU A 279 6.75 34.17 11.15
CA LEU A 279 6.06 33.81 9.91
C LEU A 279 5.22 34.96 9.34
N LYS A 280 4.91 35.98 10.14
CA LYS A 280 4.17 37.18 9.73
C LYS A 280 5.07 38.31 9.20
N LEU A 281 6.40 38.15 9.32
CA LEU A 281 7.45 39.03 8.76
C LEU A 281 7.82 38.58 7.34
#